data_AF-A0AB34H5W8-F1
#
_entry.id   AF-A0AB34H5W8-F1
#
_cell.length_a   1.000
_cell.length_b   1.000
_cell.length_c   1.000
_cell.angle_alpha   90.00
_cell.angle_beta   90.00
_cell.angle_gamma   90.00
#
_symmetry.space_group_name_H-M   'P 1'
#
loop_
_entity.id
_entity.type
_entity.pdbx_description
1 polymer ?
#
loop_
_entity_poly.entity_id
_entity_poly.type
_entity_poly.pdbx_seq_one_letter_code
_entity_poly.pdbx_strand_id
1 'polypeptide(L)'
;MSTSTSPAAMLLRRLRRLSGGSTAVQLFILTVVTFGLLAALACHWLLNFYFYLWHWHLNRMNQEFLQQSLREGEAALRCQLRPSLYSVVPASQFCTPAVPFPARVARQTLTYLSQVYCHKGFAKNMALYSLLRAKGERAYVVEPNLVKHIRLFSSLQYNFHPSLL
;
A
#
# COMPACT_ATOMS: atom_id res chain seq x y z
N MET A 1 -30.72 -73.86 -5.16
CA MET A 1 -30.30 -72.94 -4.09
C MET A 1 -29.39 -71.89 -4.69
N SER A 2 -29.70 -70.61 -4.52
CA SER A 2 -29.01 -69.49 -5.15
C SER A 2 -27.77 -69.08 -4.36
N THR A 3 -26.61 -69.02 -5.03
CA THR A 3 -25.34 -68.59 -4.43
C THR A 3 -25.31 -67.08 -4.28
N SER A 4 -25.68 -66.58 -3.10
CA SER A 4 -25.60 -65.15 -2.76
C SER A 4 -24.15 -64.68 -2.64
N THR A 5 -23.60 -64.14 -3.74
CA THR A 5 -22.28 -63.51 -3.74
C THR A 5 -22.38 -62.12 -3.12
N SER A 6 -22.12 -62.03 -1.81
CA SER A 6 -22.16 -60.77 -1.06
C SER A 6 -21.26 -59.68 -1.69
N PRO A 7 -21.75 -58.44 -1.87
CA PRO A 7 -20.96 -57.35 -2.45
C PRO A 7 -19.72 -57.00 -1.61
N ALA A 8 -19.77 -57.22 -0.29
CA ALA A 8 -18.62 -57.05 0.60
C ALA A 8 -17.47 -58.01 0.23
N ALA A 9 -17.77 -59.24 -0.21
CA ALA A 9 -16.76 -60.20 -0.66
C ALA A 9 -16.10 -59.79 -1.98
N MET A 10 -16.82 -59.12 -2.89
CA MET A 10 -16.23 -58.50 -4.08
C MET A 10 -15.35 -57.30 -3.73
N LEU A 11 -15.79 -56.43 -2.81
CA LEU A 11 -15.02 -55.25 -2.40
C LEU A 11 -13.70 -55.66 -1.71
N LEU A 12 -13.76 -56.62 -0.78
CA LEU A 12 -12.58 -57.22 -0.14
C LEU A 12 -11.65 -57.90 -1.15
N ARG A 13 -12.17 -58.55 -2.21
CA ARG A 13 -11.36 -59.12 -3.31
C ARG A 13 -10.78 -58.07 -4.28
N ARG A 14 -11.27 -56.83 -4.30
CA ARG A 14 -10.63 -55.70 -4.99
C ARG A 14 -9.54 -55.06 -4.12
N LEU A 15 -9.85 -54.80 -2.85
CA LEU A 15 -8.87 -54.26 -1.88
C LEU A 15 -7.68 -55.21 -1.68
N ARG A 16 -7.92 -56.53 -1.55
CA ARG A 16 -6.85 -57.53 -1.46
C ARG A 16 -6.02 -57.67 -2.76
N ARG A 17 -6.56 -57.26 -3.93
CA ARG A 17 -5.79 -57.18 -5.18
C ARG A 17 -4.95 -55.92 -5.29
N LEU A 18 -5.43 -54.78 -4.77
CA LEU A 18 -4.60 -53.58 -4.57
C LEU A 18 -3.49 -53.80 -3.53
N SER A 19 -3.72 -54.70 -2.57
CA SER A 19 -2.73 -55.24 -1.63
C SER A 19 -1.78 -56.29 -2.21
N GLY A 20 -1.90 -56.64 -3.50
CA GLY A 20 -1.11 -57.69 -4.16
C GLY A 20 0.13 -57.19 -4.91
N GLY A 21 0.40 -55.89 -4.90
CA GLY A 21 1.69 -55.36 -5.34
C GLY A 21 2.74 -55.51 -4.24
N SER A 22 4.02 -55.70 -4.63
CA SER A 22 5.14 -55.77 -3.67
C SER A 22 5.08 -54.62 -2.66
N THR A 23 5.27 -54.93 -1.37
CA THR A 23 5.20 -53.95 -0.27
C THR A 23 6.14 -52.77 -0.49
N ALA A 24 7.27 -52.98 -1.16
CA ALA A 24 8.19 -51.93 -1.59
C ALA A 24 7.53 -50.87 -2.50
N VAL A 25 6.64 -51.27 -3.41
CA VAL A 25 5.91 -50.34 -4.30
C VAL A 25 4.90 -49.51 -3.53
N GLN A 26 4.21 -50.12 -2.56
CA GLN A 26 3.26 -49.40 -1.70
C GLN A 26 3.98 -48.40 -0.79
N LEU A 27 5.13 -48.78 -0.22
CA LEU A 27 5.98 -47.87 0.55
C LEU A 27 6.54 -46.74 -0.31
N PHE A 28 6.97 -47.02 -1.55
CA PHE A 28 7.45 -46.01 -2.49
C PHE A 28 6.36 -45.00 -2.90
N ILE A 29 5.14 -45.48 -3.17
CA ILE A 29 4.00 -44.58 -3.44
C ILE A 29 3.68 -43.74 -2.20
N LEU A 30 3.68 -44.33 -1.01
CA LEU A 30 3.43 -43.61 0.24
C LEU A 30 4.48 -42.53 0.51
N THR A 31 5.77 -42.82 0.30
CA THR A 31 6.84 -41.81 0.46
C THR A 31 6.76 -40.72 -0.61
N VAL A 32 6.55 -41.03 -1.88
CA VAL A 32 6.39 -40.01 -2.93
C VAL A 32 5.16 -39.12 -2.68
N VAL A 33 4.03 -39.70 -2.24
CA VAL A 33 2.82 -38.94 -1.89
C VAL A 33 3.05 -38.06 -0.66
N THR A 34 3.64 -38.60 0.42
CA THR A 34 3.88 -37.83 1.65
C THR A 34 4.93 -36.75 1.43
N PHE A 35 6.14 -37.08 0.98
CA PHE A 35 7.20 -36.08 0.77
C PHE A 35 6.90 -35.13 -0.40
N GLY A 36 6.16 -35.55 -1.42
CA GLY A 36 5.77 -34.67 -2.52
C GLY A 36 4.67 -33.68 -2.12
N LEU A 37 3.52 -34.17 -1.64
CA LEU A 37 2.35 -33.32 -1.39
C LEU A 37 2.44 -32.60 -0.03
N LEU A 38 2.92 -33.24 1.05
CA LEU A 38 3.04 -32.56 2.35
C LEU A 38 4.14 -31.50 2.32
N ALA A 39 5.29 -31.75 1.66
CA ALA A 39 6.33 -30.72 1.57
C ALA A 39 5.90 -29.54 0.70
N ALA A 40 5.19 -29.77 -0.41
CA ALA A 40 4.64 -28.70 -1.23
C ALA A 40 3.61 -27.85 -0.46
N LEU A 41 2.67 -28.51 0.26
CA LEU A 41 1.68 -27.81 1.08
C LEU A 41 2.30 -27.07 2.27
N ALA A 42 3.26 -27.68 2.97
CA ALA A 42 3.98 -27.04 4.06
C ALA A 42 4.80 -25.83 3.58
N CYS A 43 5.51 -25.96 2.45
CA CYS A 43 6.27 -24.86 1.85
C CYS A 43 5.34 -23.70 1.46
N HIS A 44 4.21 -23.99 0.80
CA HIS A 44 3.20 -22.99 0.47
C HIS A 44 2.63 -22.29 1.72
N TRP A 45 2.37 -23.05 2.79
CA TRP A 45 1.85 -22.49 4.05
C TRP A 45 2.89 -21.62 4.77
N LEU A 46 4.16 -22.04 4.84
CA LEU A 46 5.25 -21.22 5.40
C LEU A 46 5.49 -19.94 4.60
N LEU A 47 5.51 -20.01 3.27
CA LEU A 47 5.67 -18.83 2.41
C LEU A 47 4.51 -17.86 2.60
N ASN A 48 3.27 -18.34 2.61
CA ASN A 48 2.10 -17.49 2.82
C ASN A 48 2.10 -16.85 4.23
N PHE A 49 2.48 -17.60 5.27
CA PHE A 49 2.65 -17.08 6.63
C PHE A 49 3.75 -16.02 6.71
N TYR A 50 4.89 -16.23 6.04
CA TYR A 50 5.97 -15.25 5.92
C TYR A 50 5.50 -13.96 5.23
N PHE A 51 4.84 -14.06 4.07
CA PHE A 51 4.30 -12.90 3.36
C PHE A 51 3.24 -12.15 4.19
N TYR A 52 2.39 -12.87 4.92
CA TYR A 52 1.38 -12.25 5.79
C TYR A 52 2.01 -11.51 6.98
N LEU A 53 2.99 -12.12 7.66
CA LEU A 53 3.78 -11.47 8.72
C LEU A 53 4.54 -10.25 8.20
N TRP A 54 5.17 -10.35 7.03
CA TRP A 54 5.91 -9.25 6.41
C TRP A 54 4.98 -8.10 6.04
N HIS A 55 3.84 -8.38 5.41
CA HIS A 55 2.85 -7.35 5.08
C HIS A 55 2.24 -6.69 6.33
N TRP A 56 1.94 -7.47 7.38
CA TRP A 56 1.48 -6.94 8.66
C TRP A 56 2.53 -6.06 9.34
N HIS A 57 3.80 -6.50 9.35
CA HIS A 57 4.90 -5.74 9.93
C HIS A 57 5.13 -4.41 9.18
N LEU A 58 5.18 -4.45 7.84
CA LEU A 58 5.33 -3.24 7.01
C LEU A 58 4.14 -2.29 7.16
N ASN A 59 2.89 -2.79 7.12
CA ASN A 59 1.72 -1.94 7.32
C ASN A 59 1.71 -1.32 8.72
N ARG A 60 2.07 -2.09 9.75
CA ARG A 60 2.16 -1.58 11.13
C ARG A 60 3.19 -0.45 11.22
N MET A 61 4.41 -0.67 10.73
CA MET A 61 5.45 0.35 10.73
C MET A 61 5.01 1.59 9.95
N ASN A 62 4.44 1.43 8.75
CA ASN A 62 3.97 2.54 7.92
C ASN A 62 2.87 3.37 8.61
N GLN A 63 1.88 2.72 9.22
CA GLN A 63 0.80 3.40 9.94
C GLN A 63 1.31 4.15 11.19
N GLU A 64 2.22 3.54 11.96
CA GLU A 64 2.87 4.18 13.11
C GLU A 64 3.66 5.44 12.67
N PHE A 65 4.44 5.36 11.58
CA PHE A 65 5.17 6.52 11.03
C PHE A 65 4.25 7.62 10.46
N LEU A 66 3.19 7.26 9.75
CA LEU A 66 2.24 8.22 9.17
C LEU A 66 1.47 8.97 10.28
N GLN A 67 1.00 8.26 11.31
CA GLN A 67 0.34 8.91 12.45
C GLN A 67 1.30 9.81 13.23
N GLN A 68 2.56 9.40 13.41
CA GLN A 68 3.55 10.22 14.10
C GLN A 68 3.83 11.52 13.33
N SER A 69 4.05 11.42 12.01
CA SER A 69 4.26 12.58 11.14
C SER A 69 3.08 13.55 11.16
N LEU A 70 1.85 13.01 11.16
CA LEU A 70 0.62 13.80 11.18
C LEU A 70 0.44 14.53 12.53
N ARG A 71 0.69 13.86 13.67
CA ARG A 71 0.63 14.49 14.99
C ARG A 71 1.70 15.57 15.17
N GLU A 72 2.92 15.33 14.69
CA GLU A 72 4.01 16.31 14.69
C GLU A 72 3.66 17.52 13.81
N GLY A 73 3.08 17.29 12.63
CA GLY A 73 2.59 18.35 11.74
C GLY A 73 1.44 19.17 12.33
N GLU A 74 0.45 18.52 12.95
CA GLU A 74 -0.64 19.19 13.67
C GLU A 74 -0.13 20.01 14.86
N ALA A 75 0.83 19.48 15.62
CA ALA A 75 1.44 20.19 16.74
C ALA A 75 2.19 21.44 16.26
N ALA A 76 2.96 21.34 15.17
CA ALA A 76 3.63 22.48 14.55
C ALA A 76 2.64 23.53 14.02
N LEU A 77 1.49 23.11 13.47
CA LEU A 77 0.42 24.02 13.03
C LEU A 77 -0.28 24.71 14.21
N ARG A 78 -0.54 23.97 15.28
CA ARG A 78 -1.26 24.43 16.50
C ARG A 78 -0.40 25.36 17.36
N CYS A 79 0.91 25.11 17.42
CA CYS A 79 1.90 25.98 18.06
C CYS A 79 2.32 27.16 17.16
N GLN A 80 1.34 27.96 16.71
CA GLN A 80 1.48 29.22 15.97
C GLN A 80 2.70 29.31 15.04
N LEU A 81 2.54 28.90 13.77
CA LEU A 81 3.41 29.13 12.61
C LEU A 81 4.65 30.03 12.86
N ARG A 82 5.65 29.51 13.60
CA ARG A 82 6.95 30.16 13.71
C ARG A 82 7.71 29.97 12.40
N PRO A 83 8.24 31.02 11.75
CA PRO A 83 8.93 30.90 10.45
C PRO A 83 10.11 29.94 10.41
N SER A 84 10.63 29.48 11.57
CA SER A 84 11.67 28.45 11.65
C SER A 84 11.16 27.01 11.49
N LEU A 85 9.86 26.76 11.68
CA LEU A 85 9.24 25.43 11.71
C LEU A 85 8.59 25.02 10.38
N TYR A 86 8.61 25.87 9.36
CA TYR A 86 8.14 25.55 8.02
C TYR A 86 8.94 26.31 6.95
N SER A 87 9.17 25.65 5.82
CA SER A 87 9.68 26.26 4.60
C SER A 87 8.51 26.58 3.68
N VAL A 88 8.56 27.74 3.01
CA VAL A 88 7.59 28.12 1.98
C VAL A 88 8.27 27.96 0.62
N VAL A 89 7.97 26.86 -0.06
CA VAL A 89 8.60 26.48 -1.33
C VAL A 89 7.64 26.71 -2.51
N PRO A 90 8.13 27.00 -3.72
CA PRO A 90 7.28 27.04 -4.91
C PRO A 90 6.64 25.66 -5.14
N ALA A 91 5.33 25.64 -5.33
CA ALA A 91 4.58 24.40 -5.45
C ALA A 91 4.88 23.67 -6.77
N SER A 92 5.00 22.33 -6.76
CA SER A 92 5.30 21.52 -7.96
C SER A 92 4.06 21.02 -8.70
N GLN A 93 4.15 20.92 -10.04
CA GLN A 93 3.02 20.53 -10.90
C GLN A 93 2.52 19.09 -10.69
N PHE A 94 3.36 18.23 -10.11
CA PHE A 94 3.12 16.80 -9.99
C PHE A 94 2.52 16.42 -8.64
N CYS A 95 2.96 17.05 -7.55
CA CYS A 95 2.47 16.81 -6.21
C CYS A 95 1.48 17.90 -5.79
N THR A 96 0.19 17.58 -5.72
CA THR A 96 -0.78 18.41 -5.00
C THR A 96 -0.91 17.86 -3.58
N PRO A 97 -0.28 18.49 -2.56
CA PRO A 97 -0.53 18.15 -1.15
C PRO A 97 -1.98 18.48 -0.76
N ALA A 98 -2.35 18.28 0.49
CA ALA A 98 -3.62 18.78 1.01
C ALA A 98 -3.62 20.32 1.03
N VAL A 99 -4.12 20.94 -0.05
CA VAL A 99 -4.19 22.40 -0.20
C VAL A 99 -5.46 22.93 0.49
N PRO A 100 -5.35 23.74 1.55
CA PRO A 100 -6.49 24.46 2.10
C PRO A 100 -6.85 25.63 1.16
N PHE A 101 -8.10 25.66 0.68
CA PHE A 101 -8.61 26.76 -0.14
C PHE A 101 -9.54 27.67 0.68
N PRO A 102 -9.32 29.01 0.68
CA PRO A 102 -10.32 29.95 1.18
C PRO A 102 -11.64 29.79 0.41
N ALA A 103 -12.79 29.96 1.08
CA ALA A 103 -14.11 29.62 0.52
C ALA A 103 -14.41 30.24 -0.87
N ARG A 104 -13.96 31.49 -1.12
CA ARG A 104 -14.08 32.14 -2.43
C ARG A 104 -13.25 31.44 -3.52
N VAL A 105 -12.01 31.08 -3.20
CA VAL A 105 -11.10 30.39 -4.12
C VAL A 105 -11.58 28.97 -4.37
N ALA A 106 -12.04 28.26 -3.32
CA ALA A 106 -12.62 26.92 -3.44
C ALA A 106 -13.78 26.90 -4.45
N ARG A 107 -14.71 27.86 -4.38
CA ARG A 107 -15.82 27.98 -5.35
C ARG A 107 -15.32 28.20 -6.77
N GLN A 108 -14.37 29.12 -6.98
CA GLN A 108 -13.79 29.37 -8.32
C GLN A 108 -13.08 28.13 -8.87
N THR A 109 -12.29 27.44 -8.04
CA THR A 109 -11.62 26.20 -8.38
C THR A 109 -12.61 25.10 -8.77
N LEU A 110 -13.72 24.95 -8.04
CA LEU A 110 -14.78 23.98 -8.38
C LEU A 110 -15.47 24.33 -9.70
N THR A 111 -15.79 25.60 -9.95
CA THR A 111 -16.37 26.06 -11.22
C THR A 111 -15.43 25.82 -12.41
N TYR A 112 -14.13 25.98 -12.24
CA TYR A 112 -13.15 25.65 -13.27
C TYR A 112 -13.02 24.13 -13.48
N LEU A 113 -12.91 23.36 -12.38
CA LEU A 113 -12.76 21.91 -12.44
C LEU A 113 -13.99 21.18 -13.02
N SER A 114 -15.18 21.78 -12.98
CA SER A 114 -16.37 21.23 -13.66
C SER A 114 -16.42 21.53 -15.17
N GLN A 115 -15.59 22.45 -15.67
CA GLN A 115 -15.51 22.84 -17.08
C GLN A 115 -14.38 22.13 -17.84
N VAL A 116 -13.39 21.57 -17.14
CA VAL A 116 -12.25 20.86 -17.76
C VAL A 116 -12.41 19.34 -17.70
N TYR A 117 -12.04 18.68 -18.79
CA TYR A 117 -12.06 17.21 -18.88
C TYR A 117 -10.70 16.60 -18.58
N CYS A 118 -10.68 15.45 -17.91
CA CYS A 118 -9.45 14.71 -17.59
C CYS A 118 -8.95 13.93 -18.81
N HIS A 119 -7.73 14.22 -19.27
CA HIS A 119 -7.10 13.47 -20.36
C HIS A 119 -5.65 13.13 -20.05
N LYS A 120 -5.04 12.26 -20.88
CA LYS A 120 -3.63 11.89 -20.73
C LYS A 120 -2.76 13.16 -20.79
N GLY A 121 -1.92 13.36 -19.79
CA GLY A 121 -1.11 14.57 -19.65
C GLY A 121 -1.85 15.81 -19.09
N PHE A 122 -3.08 15.67 -18.59
CA PHE A 122 -3.84 16.76 -17.97
C PHE A 122 -4.72 16.24 -16.81
N ALA A 123 -4.05 15.81 -15.74
CA ALA A 123 -4.71 15.44 -14.49
C ALA A 123 -5.13 16.68 -13.67
N LYS A 124 -5.94 16.46 -12.62
CA LYS A 124 -6.42 17.50 -11.68
C LYS A 124 -5.33 18.50 -11.26
N ASN A 125 -4.13 18.01 -10.95
CA ASN A 125 -3.01 18.83 -10.50
C ASN A 125 -2.60 19.81 -11.61
N MET A 126 -2.37 19.32 -12.83
CA MET A 126 -2.05 20.14 -14.02
C MET A 126 -3.16 21.13 -14.37
N ALA A 127 -4.43 20.74 -14.20
CA ALA A 127 -5.56 21.65 -14.37
C ALA A 127 -5.55 22.81 -13.34
N LEU A 128 -5.24 22.54 -12.07
CA LEU A 128 -5.07 23.59 -11.06
C LEU A 128 -3.89 24.52 -11.42
N TYR A 129 -2.78 23.98 -11.90
CA TYR A 129 -1.63 24.78 -12.35
C TYR A 129 -1.88 25.58 -13.63
N SER A 130 -2.77 25.14 -14.52
CA SER A 130 -3.16 25.92 -15.69
C SER A 130 -4.10 27.07 -15.30
N LEU A 131 -5.03 26.86 -14.35
CA LEU A 131 -5.85 27.92 -13.78
C LEU A 131 -5.01 29.02 -13.11
N LEU A 132 -4.05 28.62 -12.27
CA LEU A 132 -3.13 29.56 -11.60
C LEU A 132 -2.31 30.36 -12.62
N ARG A 133 -1.71 29.67 -13.61
CA ARG A 133 -0.96 30.34 -14.70
C ARG A 133 -1.83 31.29 -15.52
N ALA A 134 -3.07 30.91 -15.86
CA ALA A 134 -3.99 31.76 -16.61
C ALA A 134 -4.37 33.05 -15.86
N LYS A 135 -4.32 33.03 -14.52
CA LYS A 135 -4.55 34.21 -13.67
C LYS A 135 -3.27 34.98 -13.29
N GLY A 136 -2.09 34.47 -13.61
CA GLY A 136 -0.81 34.99 -13.10
C GLY A 136 -0.59 34.73 -11.59
N GLU A 137 -1.39 33.87 -10.97
CA GLU A 137 -1.28 33.51 -9.55
C GLU A 137 -0.13 32.49 -9.32
N ARG A 138 0.61 32.63 -8.22
CA ARG A 138 1.68 31.70 -7.81
C ARG A 138 1.18 30.80 -6.68
N ALA A 139 1.47 29.51 -6.76
CA ALA A 139 1.22 28.56 -5.67
C ALA A 139 2.49 28.24 -4.90
N TYR A 140 2.33 28.11 -3.58
CA TYR A 140 3.38 27.77 -2.63
C TYR A 140 2.93 26.57 -1.79
N VAL A 141 3.88 25.71 -1.41
CA VAL A 141 3.66 24.65 -0.42
C VAL A 141 4.36 25.06 0.87
N VAL A 142 3.66 24.86 1.98
CA VAL A 142 4.23 24.94 3.32
C VAL A 142 4.75 23.55 3.66
N GLU A 143 6.06 23.35 3.49
CA GLU A 143 6.73 22.12 3.90
C GLU A 143 7.13 22.26 5.37
N PRO A 144 6.66 21.39 6.29
CA PRO A 144 7.02 21.52 7.69
C PRO A 144 8.52 21.18 7.84
N ASN A 145 9.26 22.06 8.49
CA ASN A 145 10.73 22.07 8.52
C ASN A 145 11.28 21.07 9.55
N LEU A 146 10.83 19.81 9.48
CA LEU A 146 11.29 18.75 10.36
C LEU A 146 12.67 18.29 9.87
N VAL A 147 13.71 18.71 10.60
CA VAL A 147 15.00 18.02 10.60
C VAL A 147 15.04 17.04 11.76
N LYS A 148 15.49 15.86 11.41
CA LYS A 148 15.59 14.64 12.17
C LYS A 148 16.63 13.87 11.29
N HIS A 149 17.79 13.47 11.82
CA HIS A 149 18.75 12.57 11.13
C HIS A 149 18.86 11.18 11.83
N ILE A 150 18.87 10.06 11.07
CA ILE A 150 18.87 8.63 11.51
C ILE A 150 17.57 8.10 12.19
N ARG A 151 16.69 7.34 11.48
CA ARG A 151 15.22 7.11 11.75
C ARG A 151 14.34 8.35 11.59
N LEU A 152 14.84 9.14 10.66
CA LEU A 152 14.99 10.55 10.84
C LEU A 152 14.40 11.37 9.63
N PHE A 153 13.42 12.29 9.70
CA PHE A 153 12.92 13.09 8.54
C PHE A 153 13.76 14.37 8.29
N SER A 154 14.01 14.88 7.08
CA SER A 154 14.83 16.11 6.92
C SER A 154 14.28 17.15 5.93
N SER A 155 14.24 18.42 6.36
CA SER A 155 14.07 19.62 5.52
C SER A 155 15.13 20.66 5.87
N LEU A 156 16.01 20.99 4.92
CA LEU A 156 16.97 22.09 5.02
C LEU A 156 16.96 22.87 3.71
N GLN A 157 16.16 23.94 3.65
CA GLN A 157 16.31 24.97 2.63
C GLN A 157 16.73 26.27 3.31
N TYR A 158 18.02 26.59 3.19
CA TYR A 158 18.58 27.84 3.70
C TYR A 158 18.25 28.97 2.70
N ASN A 159 17.64 30.04 3.20
CA ASN A 159 17.20 31.23 2.46
C ASN A 159 16.11 31.04 1.39
N PHE A 160 14.85 31.22 1.79
CA PHE A 160 13.90 31.98 0.99
C PHE A 160 13.12 32.95 1.88
N HIS A 161 13.26 34.25 1.61
CA HIS A 161 12.45 35.31 2.23
C HIS A 161 11.36 35.73 1.23
N PRO A 162 10.15 35.13 1.27
CA PRO A 162 9.04 35.65 0.50
C PRO A 162 8.53 36.94 1.17
N SER A 163 8.79 38.09 0.55
CA SER A 163 8.07 39.33 0.88
C SER A 163 6.59 39.13 0.56
N LEU A 164 5.78 38.98 1.60
CA LEU A 164 4.33 39.00 1.49
C LEU A 164 3.87 40.45 1.26
N LEU A 165 3.39 40.72 0.06
CA LEU A 165 2.61 41.89 -0.35
C LEU A 165 1.19 41.42 -0.67
#